data_AF-A0A949YQL6-F1
#
_entry.id   AF-A0A949YQL6-F1
#
_cell.length_a   1.000
_cell.length_b   1.000
_cell.length_c   1.000
_cell.angle_alpha   90.00
_cell.angle_beta   90.00
_cell.angle_gamma   90.00
#
_symmetry.space_group_name_H-M   'P 1'
#
loop_
_entity.id
_entity.type
_entity.pdbx_description
1 polymer ?
#
loop_
_entity_poly.entity_id
_entity_poly.type
_entity_poly.pdbx_seq_one_letter_code
_entity_poly.pdbx_strand_id
1 'polypeptide(L)'
;MAAAPTLKESRENPAGGSGLWLNVLKVAVVAIIVGGSVWLLLAHREWFHDPKHVKLEILAWGNWGPLVYMVLYAVGPSFLVPGAVMTIAGGLAFGTLW
;
A
#
# COMPACT_ATOMS: atom_id res chain seq x y z
N MET A 1 23.46 -60.85 14.35
CA MET A 1 23.65 -59.65 15.21
C MET A 1 24.46 -58.64 14.41
N ALA A 2 24.05 -57.42 14.11
CA ALA A 2 22.80 -56.70 14.24
C ALA A 2 22.77 -55.72 13.05
N ALA A 3 21.63 -55.59 12.36
CA ALA A 3 21.48 -54.60 11.30
C ALA A 3 21.56 -53.21 11.92
N ALA A 4 22.46 -52.36 11.41
CA ALA A 4 22.57 -50.97 11.83
C ALA A 4 21.24 -50.26 11.50
N PRO A 5 20.57 -49.61 12.48
CA PRO A 5 19.34 -48.90 12.21
C PRO A 5 19.65 -47.71 11.29
N THR A 6 19.07 -47.76 10.10
CA THR A 6 19.07 -46.72 9.09
C THR A 6 18.68 -45.39 9.71
N LEU A 7 19.50 -44.36 9.49
CA LEU A 7 19.18 -42.97 9.79
C LEU A 7 17.88 -42.61 9.08
N LYS A 8 16.77 -42.71 9.82
CA LYS A 8 15.49 -42.16 9.42
C LYS A 8 15.59 -40.66 9.63
N GLU A 9 16.26 -40.02 8.69
CA GLU A 9 16.28 -38.59 8.52
C GLU A 9 14.88 -38.16 8.07
N SER A 10 13.95 -38.20 9.02
CA SER A 10 12.63 -37.60 8.90
C SER A 10 12.84 -36.10 9.07
N ARG A 11 13.41 -35.44 8.06
CA ARG A 11 13.19 -34.00 7.88
C ARG A 11 11.73 -33.84 7.57
N GLU A 12 10.94 -33.76 8.62
CA GLU A 12 9.61 -33.21 8.58
C GLU A 12 9.75 -31.80 8.03
N ASN A 13 9.48 -31.65 6.73
CA ASN A 13 9.39 -30.36 6.08
C ASN A 13 7.97 -29.85 6.33
N PRO A 14 7.73 -28.85 7.19
CA PRO A 14 6.37 -28.38 7.48
C PRO A 14 5.80 -27.51 6.34
N ALA A 15 6.48 -27.40 5.19
CA ALA A 15 6.13 -26.45 4.14
C ALA A 15 5.10 -26.97 3.10
N GLY A 16 4.22 -27.90 3.47
CA GLY A 16 3.27 -28.52 2.52
C GLY A 16 1.97 -27.73 2.25
N GLY A 17 1.56 -26.82 3.13
CA GLY A 17 0.25 -26.13 3.04
C GLY A 17 0.29 -24.61 3.13
N SER A 18 1.44 -24.03 3.53
CA SER A 18 1.57 -22.57 3.68
C SER A 18 1.64 -21.85 2.33
N GLY A 19 2.28 -22.45 1.32
CA GLY A 19 2.55 -21.81 0.04
C GLY A 19 1.28 -21.40 -0.74
N LEU A 20 0.28 -22.27 -0.80
CA LEU A 20 -0.96 -21.98 -1.53
C LEU A 20 -1.79 -20.87 -0.87
N TRP A 21 -1.98 -20.94 0.45
CA TRP A 21 -2.71 -19.90 1.19
C TRP A 21 -1.99 -18.56 1.17
N LEU A 22 -0.65 -18.56 1.32
CA LEU A 22 0.17 -17.35 1.19
C LEU A 22 0.11 -16.77 -0.22
N ASN A 23 0.08 -17.60 -1.26
CA ASN A 23 -0.05 -17.13 -2.63
C ASN A 23 -1.44 -16.54 -2.90
N VAL A 24 -2.51 -17.17 -2.41
CA VAL A 24 -3.88 -16.63 -2.51
C VAL A 24 -3.99 -15.30 -1.75
N LEU A 25 -3.44 -15.22 -0.53
CA LEU A 25 -3.41 -13.98 0.23
C LEU A 25 -2.62 -12.88 -0.50
N LYS A 26 -1.45 -13.21 -1.05
CA LYS A 26 -0.66 -12.29 -1.87
C LYS A 26 -1.45 -11.79 -3.09
N VAL A 27 -2.10 -12.68 -3.83
CA VAL A 27 -2.89 -12.32 -5.01
C VAL A 27 -4.10 -11.48 -4.62
N ALA A 28 -4.78 -11.78 -3.51
CA ALA A 28 -5.87 -10.98 -3.00
C ALA A 28 -5.41 -9.57 -2.61
N VAL A 29 -4.27 -9.44 -1.91
CA VAL A 29 -3.68 -8.14 -1.58
C VAL A 29 -3.33 -7.36 -2.85
N VAL A 30 -2.70 -8.00 -3.83
CA VAL A 30 -2.39 -7.35 -5.11
C VAL A 30 -3.66 -6.95 -5.85
N ALA A 31 -4.70 -7.78 -5.87
CA ALA A 31 -5.97 -7.47 -6.52
C ALA A 31 -6.70 -6.31 -5.82
N ILE A 32 -6.64 -6.23 -4.49
CA ILE A 32 -7.19 -5.10 -3.72
C ILE A 32 -6.40 -3.83 -4.01
N ILE A 33 -5.06 -3.90 -4.03
CA ILE A 33 -4.22 -2.76 -4.38
C ILE A 33 -4.56 -2.31 -5.80
N VAL A 34 -4.48 -3.20 -6.80
CA VAL A 34 -4.75 -2.87 -8.21
C VAL A 34 -6.18 -2.37 -8.42
N GLY A 35 -7.18 -3.06 -7.87
CA GLY A 35 -8.59 -2.65 -7.97
C GLY A 35 -8.84 -1.31 -7.29
N GLY A 36 -8.26 -1.09 -6.11
CA GLY A 36 -8.29 0.19 -5.41
C GLY A 36 -7.57 1.27 -6.20
N SER A 37 -6.43 0.98 -6.85
CA SER A 37 -5.68 1.92 -7.69
C SER A 37 -6.50 2.33 -8.90
N VAL A 38 -7.11 1.36 -9.58
CA VAL A 38 -7.96 1.64 -10.75
C VAL A 38 -9.19 2.44 -10.34
N TRP A 39 -9.83 2.09 -9.22
CA TRP A 39 -10.95 2.88 -8.69
C TRP A 39 -10.53 4.31 -8.32
N LEU A 40 -9.39 4.47 -7.66
CA LEU A 40 -8.85 5.79 -7.28
C LEU A 40 -8.50 6.62 -8.52
N LEU A 41 -7.87 6.01 -9.52
CA LEU A 41 -7.54 6.63 -10.80
C LEU A 41 -8.78 7.08 -11.57
N LEU A 42 -9.86 6.30 -11.53
CA LEU A 42 -11.11 6.64 -12.21
C LEU A 42 -11.92 7.69 -11.45
N ALA A 43 -12.05 7.55 -10.12
CA ALA A 43 -12.85 8.43 -9.28
C ALA A 43 -12.17 9.77 -9.00
N HIS A 44 -10.84 9.82 -8.93
CA HIS A 44 -10.06 11.00 -8.59
C HIS A 44 -9.06 11.38 -9.69
N ARG A 45 -9.36 11.08 -10.96
CA ARG A 45 -8.56 11.53 -12.14
C ARG A 45 -8.15 13.01 -12.08
N GLU A 46 -8.96 13.82 -11.41
CA GLU A 46 -8.82 15.25 -11.23
C GLU A 46 -7.67 15.62 -10.28
N TRP A 47 -7.42 14.80 -9.25
CA TRP A 47 -6.29 14.94 -8.34
C TRP A 47 -4.95 14.84 -9.07
N PHE A 48 -4.86 13.98 -10.09
CA PHE A 48 -3.64 13.79 -10.89
C PHE A 48 -3.33 15.00 -11.77
N HIS A 49 -4.35 15.79 -12.13
CA HIS A 49 -4.23 16.93 -13.03
C HIS A 49 -4.04 18.26 -12.30
N ASP A 50 -4.71 18.45 -11.16
CA ASP A 50 -4.60 19.67 -10.37
C ASP A 50 -4.36 19.37 -8.88
N PRO A 51 -3.12 19.62 -8.37
CA PRO A 51 -2.77 19.38 -6.96
C PRO A 51 -3.58 20.24 -5.97
N LYS A 52 -4.32 21.26 -6.45
CA LYS A 52 -5.21 22.07 -5.60
C LYS A 52 -6.36 21.26 -5.01
N HIS A 53 -6.88 20.27 -5.73
CA HIS A 53 -7.99 19.45 -5.22
C HIS A 53 -7.53 18.62 -4.01
N VAL A 54 -6.36 17.99 -4.13
CA VAL A 54 -5.75 17.24 -3.03
C VAL A 54 -5.53 18.15 -1.80
N LYS A 55 -5.05 19.37 -2.00
CA LYS A 55 -4.95 20.38 -0.94
C LYS A 55 -6.30 20.67 -0.27
N LEU A 56 -7.35 20.91 -1.04
CA LEU A 56 -8.67 21.23 -0.51
C LEU A 56 -9.23 20.08 0.32
N GLU A 57 -9.07 18.85 -0.18
CA GLU A 57 -9.43 17.64 0.56
C GLU A 57 -8.69 17.58 1.90
N ILE A 58 -7.37 17.75 1.92
CA ILE A 58 -6.55 17.69 3.15
C ILE A 58 -6.96 18.78 4.14
N LEU A 59 -7.18 20.01 3.65
CA LEU A 59 -7.57 21.14 4.49
C LEU A 59 -8.98 21.00 5.07
N ALA A 60 -9.88 20.25 4.42
CA ALA A 60 -11.20 19.97 4.95
C ALA A 60 -11.17 19.20 6.29
N TRP A 61 -10.06 18.52 6.60
CA TRP A 61 -9.84 17.84 7.89
C TRP A 61 -9.35 18.78 9.01
N GLY A 62 -9.13 20.06 8.71
CA GLY A 62 -8.70 21.08 9.67
C GLY A 62 -7.37 20.71 10.34
N ASN A 63 -7.35 20.66 11.68
CA ASN A 63 -6.13 20.40 12.46
C ASN A 63 -5.57 18.97 12.28
N TRP A 64 -6.34 18.05 11.68
CA TRP A 64 -5.90 16.69 11.34
C TRP A 64 -5.29 16.58 9.94
N GLY A 65 -5.27 17.69 9.18
CA GLY A 65 -4.63 17.76 7.86
C GLY A 65 -3.24 17.12 7.76
N PRO A 66 -2.29 17.30 8.71
CA PRO A 66 -0.95 16.70 8.58
C PRO A 66 -1.00 15.19 8.62
N LEU A 67 -1.80 14.65 9.55
CA LEU A 67 -1.91 13.21 9.73
C LEU A 67 -2.58 12.58 8.52
N VAL A 68 -3.65 13.20 8.02
CA VAL A 68 -4.36 12.75 6.82
C VAL A 68 -3.43 12.77 5.61
N TYR A 69 -2.64 13.84 5.44
CA TYR A 69 -1.63 13.90 4.39
C TYR A 69 -0.58 12.81 4.54
N MET A 70 -0.07 12.52 5.75
CA MET A 70 0.89 11.44 5.96
C MET A 70 0.33 10.08 5.56
N VAL A 71 -0.91 9.77 5.94
CA VAL A 71 -1.57 8.53 5.55
C VAL A 71 -1.72 8.48 4.03
N LEU A 72 -2.25 9.55 3.44
CA LEU A 72 -2.45 9.66 1.99
C LEU A 72 -1.13 9.52 1.22
N TYR A 73 -0.04 10.11 1.72
CA TYR A 73 1.30 10.02 1.12
C TYR A 73 1.92 8.63 1.30
N ALA A 74 1.62 7.92 2.39
CA ALA A 74 2.09 6.57 2.62
C ALA A 74 1.39 5.54 1.73
N VAL A 75 0.06 5.67 1.55
CA VAL A 75 -0.72 4.72 0.72
C VAL A 75 -0.81 5.15 -0.75
N GLY A 76 -0.68 6.44 -1.06
CA GLY A 76 -0.80 7.01 -2.40
C GLY A 76 0.09 6.35 -3.45
N PRO A 77 1.38 6.10 -3.18
CA PRO A 77 2.26 5.38 -4.11
C PRO A 77 1.77 3.97 -4.43
N SER A 78 1.15 3.28 -3.47
CA SER A 78 0.55 1.96 -3.69
C SER A 78 -0.62 2.04 -4.67
N PHE A 79 -1.28 3.20 -4.73
CA PHE A 79 -2.36 3.51 -5.67
C PHE A 79 -1.89 4.15 -6.98
N LEU A 80 -0.57 4.13 -7.26
CA LEU A 80 0.05 4.80 -8.41
C LEU A 80 -0.22 6.30 -8.47
N VAL A 81 -0.46 6.94 -7.32
CA VAL A 81 -0.55 8.40 -7.24
C VAL A 81 0.84 9.00 -7.49
N PRO A 82 0.99 9.96 -8.44
CA PRO A 82 2.26 10.61 -8.72
C PRO A 82 2.78 11.31 -7.46
N GLY A 83 3.96 10.92 -7.01
CA GLY A 83 4.61 11.55 -5.86
C GLY A 83 4.80 13.06 -6.03
N ALA A 84 5.05 13.52 -7.26
CA ALA A 84 5.19 14.95 -7.57
C ALA A 84 3.92 15.75 -7.25
N VAL A 85 2.74 15.25 -7.62
CA VAL A 85 1.44 15.88 -7.30
C VAL A 85 1.28 15.99 -5.79
N MET A 86 1.62 14.91 -5.07
CA MET A 86 1.48 14.86 -3.63
C MET A 86 2.41 15.85 -2.91
N THR A 87 3.68 15.90 -3.31
CA THR A 87 4.65 16.87 -2.78
C THR A 87 4.23 18.32 -3.03
N ILE A 88 3.71 18.63 -4.23
CA ILE A 88 3.20 19.97 -4.54
C ILE A 88 1.97 20.29 -3.69
N ALA A 89 1.03 19.34 -3.57
CA ALA A 89 -0.17 19.53 -2.75
C ALA A 89 0.18 19.77 -1.27
N GLY A 90 1.15 19.02 -0.71
CA GLY A 90 1.65 19.23 0.65
C GLY A 90 2.29 20.60 0.81
N GLY A 91 3.15 21.02 -0.13
CA GLY A 91 3.74 22.37 -0.13
C GLY A 91 2.69 23.48 -0.26
N LEU A 92 1.62 23.27 -1.03
CA LEU A 92 0.52 24.22 -1.16
C LEU A 92 -0.41 24.26 0.07
N ALA A 93 -0.58 23.12 0.74
CA ALA A 93 -1.45 22.97 1.91
C ALA A 93 -0.81 23.53 3.18
N PHE A 94 0.50 23.30 3.35
CA PHE A 94 1.23 23.60 4.58
C PHE A 94 2.26 24.73 4.41
N GLY A 95 2.81 24.95 3.22
CA GLY A 95 3.79 26.02 3.01
C GLY A 95 5.05 25.85 3.88
N THR A 96 5.71 26.95 4.21
CA THR A 96 6.96 26.95 5.00
C THR A 96 6.77 27.15 6.50
N LEU A 97 5.60 27.63 6.93
CA LEU A 97 5.36 28.18 8.28
C LEU A 97 4.21 27.50 9.04
N TRP A 98 3.56 26.53 8.41
CA TRP A 98 2.62 25.67 9.11
C TRP A 98 3.34 24.58 9.89
#